data_AF-A0A9N8V987-F1
#
_entry.id   AF-A0A9N8V987-F1
#
_cell.length_a   1.000
_cell.length_b   1.000
_cell.length_c   1.000
_cell.angle_alpha   90.00
_cell.angle_beta   90.00
_cell.angle_gamma   90.00
#
_symmetry.space_group_name_H-M   'P 1'
#
loop_
_entity.id
_entity.type
_entity.pdbx_description
1 polymer ?
#
loop_
_entity_poly.entity_id
_entity_poly.type
_entity_poly.pdbx_seq_one_letter_code
_entity_poly.pdbx_strand_id
1 'polypeptide(L)'
;MADSLANQSKIPMVAITVHPTKYNGTQDPESWLQDIRFFCRLHGIDEEEDIVSFSMLKVDPMIYVPEKTSTFSGLVKALKSHVTYPVMEASALHNLRKLKYSSNMEMSDFISTFLSLCRSASVRNLEEQKSYLLNSLHDDNIRNVLSTKFRNVDEFDWVIKIFQGILYEYPLHQIRYGSRITIKHCVTGQYLSHGEHKPIEPGSQSSRVYCNGCKPKENEVWIVTSPYSENKSPGDPVRFNSIIGLSHGKSRANLSASDDRDDKSCNWVARRHTTESGYHNDNSGVWAIGDIIILEHVNNRLPLYTRVQDYEGNQEVVLEGDGFEENNKWYAEIVGQ
;
A
#
# COMPACT_ATOMS: atom_id res chain seq x y z
N MET A 1 7.09 -76.77 9.26
CA MET A 1 6.19 -76.26 8.20
C MET A 1 5.49 -75.03 8.75
N ALA A 2 5.56 -73.93 8.00
CA ALA A 2 4.88 -72.64 8.16
C ALA A 2 5.41 -71.68 9.25
N ASP A 3 6.55 -71.05 8.96
CA ASP A 3 6.76 -69.63 9.24
C ASP A 3 5.91 -68.82 8.23
N SER A 4 5.02 -67.94 8.70
CA SER A 4 4.35 -66.96 7.84
C SER A 4 4.76 -65.54 8.21
N LEU A 5 5.64 -65.02 7.37
CA LEU A 5 6.05 -63.63 7.20
C LEU A 5 4.95 -62.60 7.49
N ALA A 6 5.17 -61.78 8.51
CA ALA A 6 4.58 -60.45 8.61
C ALA A 6 5.22 -59.56 7.53
N ASN A 7 4.56 -59.45 6.40
CA ASN A 7 4.97 -58.65 5.26
C ASN A 7 4.77 -57.17 5.61
N GLN A 8 5.85 -56.48 6.00
CA GLN A 8 5.87 -55.02 6.11
C GLN A 8 5.65 -54.44 4.71
N SER A 9 4.47 -53.87 4.49
CA SER A 9 4.19 -53.03 3.33
C SER A 9 5.02 -51.74 3.41
N LYS A 10 6.29 -51.82 3.00
CA LYS A 10 7.06 -50.63 2.60
C LYS A 10 6.42 -50.10 1.32
N ILE A 11 5.57 -49.08 1.49
CA ILE A 11 5.16 -48.21 0.39
C ILE A 11 6.45 -47.68 -0.23
N PRO A 12 6.69 -47.85 -1.55
CA PRO A 12 7.84 -47.25 -2.18
C PRO A 12 7.58 -45.74 -2.22
N MET A 13 8.23 -45.02 -1.31
CA MET A 13 8.37 -43.58 -1.41
C MET A 13 9.14 -43.35 -2.71
N VAL A 14 8.44 -42.95 -3.77
CA VAL A 14 9.06 -42.46 -4.99
C VAL A 14 9.71 -41.13 -4.61
N ALA A 15 10.88 -41.23 -3.98
CA ALA A 15 11.79 -40.12 -3.83
C ALA A 15 12.27 -39.81 -5.26
N ILE A 16 11.66 -38.82 -5.88
CA ILE A 16 12.37 -38.02 -6.86
C ILE A 16 13.52 -37.42 -6.05
N THR A 17 14.66 -38.12 -6.00
CA THR A 17 15.87 -37.60 -5.36
C THR A 17 16.33 -36.42 -6.20
N VAL A 18 15.80 -35.24 -5.89
CA VAL A 18 16.29 -33.97 -6.42
C VAL A 18 17.73 -33.88 -5.94
N HIS A 19 18.65 -34.23 -6.83
CA HIS A 19 20.07 -34.11 -6.52
C HIS A 19 20.38 -32.63 -6.24
N PRO A 20 21.22 -32.34 -5.23
CA PRO A 20 21.60 -30.99 -4.92
C PRO A 20 22.25 -30.31 -6.14
N THR A 21 21.89 -29.05 -6.33
CA THR A 21 22.42 -28.20 -7.39
C THR A 21 23.91 -27.95 -7.19
N LYS A 22 24.63 -27.72 -8.30
CA LYS A 22 26.04 -27.39 -8.28
C LYS A 22 26.22 -25.94 -7.82
N TYR A 23 27.15 -25.67 -6.91
CA TYR A 23 27.48 -24.30 -6.52
C TYR A 23 28.38 -23.65 -7.58
N ASN A 24 27.88 -22.61 -8.24
CA ASN A 24 28.59 -21.83 -9.26
C ASN A 24 28.79 -20.35 -8.86
N GLY A 25 28.50 -20.00 -7.60
CA GLY A 25 28.59 -18.63 -7.11
C GLY A 25 27.42 -17.71 -7.45
N THR A 26 26.33 -18.23 -8.01
CA THR A 26 25.09 -17.46 -8.26
C THR A 26 24.06 -17.56 -7.12
N GLN A 27 24.34 -18.39 -6.12
CA GLN A 27 23.46 -18.67 -4.99
C GLN A 27 24.12 -18.21 -3.68
N ASP A 28 23.29 -17.94 -2.67
CA ASP A 28 23.76 -17.71 -1.30
C ASP A 28 24.45 -18.98 -0.75
N PRO A 29 25.74 -18.91 -0.34
CA PRO A 29 26.50 -20.08 0.09
C PRO A 29 25.85 -20.83 1.26
N GLU A 30 25.30 -20.09 2.23
CA GLU A 30 24.63 -20.68 3.39
C GLU A 30 23.36 -21.41 2.98
N SER A 31 22.50 -20.80 2.17
CA SER A 31 21.26 -21.43 1.70
C SER A 31 21.54 -22.68 0.87
N TRP A 32 22.51 -22.63 -0.05
CA TRP A 32 22.94 -23.81 -0.81
C TRP A 32 23.47 -24.93 0.09
N LEU A 33 24.28 -24.60 1.11
CA LEU A 33 24.81 -25.59 2.04
C LEU A 33 23.69 -26.22 2.90
N GLN A 34 22.62 -25.50 3.22
CA GLN A 34 21.46 -26.10 3.90
C GLN A 34 20.78 -27.17 3.05
N ASP A 35 20.63 -26.94 1.75
CA ASP A 35 20.05 -27.93 0.83
C ASP A 35 20.92 -29.19 0.75
N ILE A 36 22.24 -29.02 0.71
CA ILE A 36 23.19 -30.14 0.75
C ILE A 36 23.07 -30.90 2.08
N ARG A 37 23.04 -30.20 3.22
CA ARG A 37 22.89 -30.81 4.56
C ARG A 37 21.61 -31.60 4.66
N PHE A 38 20.50 -31.06 4.16
CA PHE A 38 19.22 -31.75 4.11
C PHE A 38 19.31 -33.04 3.29
N PHE A 39 19.90 -32.97 2.09
CA PHE A 39 20.12 -34.13 1.24
C PHE A 39 21.00 -35.19 1.92
N CYS A 40 22.15 -34.82 2.47
CA CYS A 40 23.06 -35.73 3.16
C CYS A 40 22.37 -36.47 4.32
N ARG A 41 21.59 -35.74 5.14
CA ARG A 41 20.84 -36.33 6.26
C ARG A 41 19.77 -37.31 5.81
N LEU A 42 19.07 -37.04 4.70
CA LEU A 42 18.13 -38.00 4.11
C LEU A 42 18.80 -39.32 3.70
N HIS A 43 20.10 -39.27 3.42
CA HIS A 43 20.92 -40.41 3.02
C HIS A 43 21.77 -40.98 4.17
N GLY A 44 21.54 -40.55 5.42
CA GLY A 44 22.25 -41.07 6.61
C GLY A 44 23.69 -40.58 6.75
N ILE A 45 24.05 -39.46 6.10
CA ILE A 45 25.32 -38.79 6.27
C ILE A 45 25.11 -37.64 7.26
N ASP A 46 25.61 -37.82 8.48
CA ASP A 46 25.41 -36.89 9.58
C ASP A 46 26.69 -36.17 10.02
N GLU A 47 27.86 -36.77 9.75
CA GLU A 47 29.17 -36.21 10.11
C GLU A 47 29.48 -34.96 9.26
N GLU A 48 29.86 -33.88 9.93
CA GLU A 48 30.12 -32.59 9.26
C GLU A 48 31.24 -32.69 8.22
N GLU A 49 32.30 -33.43 8.51
CA GLU A 49 33.44 -33.64 7.61
C GLU A 49 33.03 -34.37 6.32
N ASP A 50 32.16 -35.37 6.43
CA ASP A 50 31.63 -36.11 5.27
C ASP A 50 30.72 -35.22 4.43
N ILE A 51 29.86 -34.42 5.07
CA ILE A 51 28.98 -33.47 4.37
C ILE A 51 29.81 -32.40 3.66
N VAL A 52 30.86 -31.86 4.28
CA VAL A 52 31.74 -30.87 3.66
C VAL A 52 32.50 -31.47 2.48
N SER A 53 33.04 -32.69 2.63
CA SER A 53 33.71 -33.42 1.56
C SER A 53 32.77 -33.64 0.37
N PHE A 54 31.53 -34.09 0.63
CA PHE A 54 30.51 -34.21 -0.40
C PHE A 54 30.14 -32.87 -1.05
N SER A 55 30.02 -31.81 -0.26
CA SER A 55 29.73 -30.46 -0.74
C SER A 55 30.81 -29.95 -1.70
N MET A 56 32.08 -30.19 -1.40
CA MET A 56 33.21 -29.81 -2.25
C MET A 56 33.14 -30.45 -3.64
N LEU A 57 32.66 -31.69 -3.76
CA LEU A 57 32.43 -32.35 -5.05
C LEU A 57 31.33 -31.68 -5.89
N LYS A 58 30.47 -30.88 -5.26
CA LYS A 58 29.37 -30.13 -5.89
C LYS A 58 29.72 -28.66 -6.18
N VAL A 59 30.93 -28.21 -5.84
CA VAL A 59 31.40 -26.85 -6.16
C VAL A 59 31.96 -26.81 -7.59
N ASP A 60 31.79 -25.68 -8.27
CA ASP A 60 32.43 -25.45 -9.56
C ASP A 60 33.96 -25.53 -9.45
N PRO A 61 34.65 -26.32 -10.30
CA PRO A 61 36.11 -26.46 -10.23
C PRO A 61 36.88 -25.14 -10.35
N MET A 62 36.27 -24.09 -10.91
CA MET A 62 36.88 -22.76 -10.98
C MET A 62 36.88 -22.03 -9.64
N ILE A 63 36.07 -22.48 -8.67
CA ILE A 63 35.97 -21.92 -7.33
C ILE A 63 36.92 -22.71 -6.42
N TYR A 64 38.05 -22.10 -6.08
CA TYR A 64 39.03 -22.72 -5.20
C TYR A 64 38.50 -22.88 -3.77
N VAL A 65 38.50 -24.13 -3.27
CA VAL A 65 38.26 -24.47 -1.87
C VAL A 65 39.48 -25.24 -1.36
N PRO A 66 40.11 -24.84 -0.24
CA PRO A 66 41.26 -25.56 0.31
C PRO A 66 40.91 -27.01 0.66
N GLU A 67 41.75 -27.97 0.26
CA GLU A 67 41.54 -29.41 0.50
C GLU A 67 41.40 -29.78 1.99
N LYS A 68 41.97 -28.96 2.89
CA LYS A 68 41.91 -29.17 4.34
C LYS A 68 40.62 -28.64 4.98
N THR A 69 39.63 -28.22 4.20
CA THR A 69 38.39 -27.67 4.71
C THR A 69 37.49 -28.80 5.20
N SER A 70 37.25 -28.87 6.51
CA SER A 70 36.40 -29.90 7.14
C SER A 70 35.22 -29.34 7.94
N THR A 71 35.00 -28.02 7.92
CA THR A 71 33.90 -27.38 8.66
C THR A 71 33.00 -26.58 7.73
N PHE A 72 31.72 -26.48 8.06
CA PHE A 72 30.74 -25.66 7.36
C PHE A 72 31.19 -24.20 7.28
N SER A 73 31.71 -23.65 8.40
CA SER A 73 32.22 -22.29 8.43
C SER A 73 33.42 -22.09 7.51
N GLY A 74 34.32 -23.08 7.43
CA GLY A 74 35.48 -23.04 6.55
C GLY A 74 35.07 -23.05 5.08
N LEU A 75 34.11 -23.90 4.73
CA LEU A 75 33.58 -24.01 3.38
C LEU A 75 32.88 -22.72 2.97
N VAL A 76 31.93 -22.22 3.75
CA VAL A 76 31.23 -20.96 3.48
C VAL A 76 32.22 -19.81 3.31
N LYS A 77 33.24 -19.72 4.17
CA LYS A 77 34.29 -18.70 4.06
C LYS A 77 35.07 -18.80 2.75
N ALA A 78 35.42 -20.02 2.32
CA ALA A 78 36.08 -20.24 1.03
C ALA A 78 35.20 -19.81 -0.14
N LEU A 79 33.92 -20.20 -0.13
CA LEU A 79 32.95 -19.82 -1.16
C LEU A 79 32.73 -18.30 -1.25
N LYS A 80 32.67 -17.62 -0.09
CA LYS A 80 32.55 -16.15 0.00
C LYS A 80 33.81 -15.39 -0.42
N SER A 81 34.98 -16.04 -0.34
CA SER A 81 36.26 -15.43 -0.74
C SER A 81 36.45 -15.42 -2.26
N HIS A 82 35.67 -16.20 -3.00
CA HIS A 82 35.73 -16.24 -4.46
C HIS A 82 35.06 -15.01 -5.09
N VAL A 83 35.60 -14.56 -6.23
CA VAL A 83 35.15 -13.33 -6.93
C VAL A 83 33.67 -13.34 -7.34
N THR A 84 33.08 -14.51 -7.54
CA THR A 84 31.65 -14.62 -7.89
C THR A 84 30.72 -14.22 -6.74
N TYR A 85 31.14 -14.38 -5.48
CA TYR A 85 30.29 -14.06 -4.34
C TYR A 85 29.99 -12.55 -4.24
N PRO A 86 30.99 -11.64 -4.25
CA PRO A 86 30.72 -10.20 -4.30
C PRO A 86 29.89 -9.76 -5.52
N VAL A 87 30.03 -10.44 -6.66
CA VAL A 87 29.22 -10.18 -7.86
C VAL A 87 27.75 -10.57 -7.65
N MET A 88 27.50 -11.73 -7.06
CA MET A 88 26.15 -12.20 -6.71
C MET A 88 25.51 -11.28 -5.67
N GLU A 89 26.25 -10.90 -4.62
CA GLU A 89 25.80 -9.97 -3.58
C GLU A 89 25.42 -8.60 -4.17
N ALA A 90 26.26 -8.03 -5.03
CA ALA A 90 25.99 -6.77 -5.71
C ALA A 90 24.77 -6.88 -6.65
N SER A 91 24.59 -8.02 -7.33
CA SER A 91 23.42 -8.29 -8.17
C SER A 91 22.14 -8.38 -7.35
N ALA A 92 22.18 -9.08 -6.21
CA ALA A 92 21.06 -9.15 -5.27
C ALA A 92 20.68 -7.76 -4.74
N LEU A 93 21.67 -6.93 -4.38
CA LEU A 93 21.43 -5.56 -3.93
C LEU A 93 20.80 -4.69 -5.03
N HIS A 94 21.27 -4.82 -6.27
CA HIS A 94 20.67 -4.12 -7.42
C HIS A 94 19.23 -4.54 -7.66
N ASN A 95 18.94 -5.83 -7.57
CA ASN A 95 17.58 -6.36 -7.69
C ASN A 95 16.69 -5.90 -6.53
N LEU A 96 17.21 -5.85 -5.30
CA LEU A 96 16.50 -5.33 -4.13
C LEU A 96 16.09 -3.87 -4.34
N ARG A 97 16.98 -3.03 -4.87
CA ARG A 97 16.69 -1.60 -5.18
C ARG A 97 15.64 -1.44 -6.28
N LYS A 98 15.57 -2.39 -7.21
CA LYS A 98 14.60 -2.39 -8.30
C LYS A 98 13.29 -3.07 -7.95
N LEU A 99 13.23 -3.82 -6.85
CA LEU A 99 12.05 -4.55 -6.45
C LEU A 99 10.91 -3.56 -6.19
N LYS A 100 9.76 -3.81 -6.82
CA LYS A 100 8.55 -3.01 -6.65
C LYS A 100 7.40 -3.90 -6.23
N TYR A 101 6.62 -3.43 -5.27
CA TYR A 101 5.36 -4.04 -4.91
C TYR A 101 4.26 -3.52 -5.83
N SER A 102 3.47 -4.44 -6.38
CA SER A 102 2.33 -4.16 -7.24
C SER A 102 1.10 -4.92 -6.75
N SER A 103 -0.08 -4.34 -6.92
CA SER A 103 -1.34 -4.91 -6.40
C SER A 103 -1.77 -6.23 -7.06
N ASN A 104 -1.11 -6.62 -8.15
CA ASN A 104 -1.31 -7.90 -8.84
C ASN A 104 -0.34 -9.00 -8.36
N MET A 105 0.59 -8.68 -7.46
CA MET A 105 1.53 -9.63 -6.88
C MET A 105 1.00 -10.10 -5.53
N GLU A 106 1.02 -11.42 -5.29
CA GLU A 106 0.70 -11.97 -3.98
C GLU A 106 1.69 -11.44 -2.94
N MET A 107 1.18 -10.96 -1.81
CA MET A 107 2.01 -10.33 -0.79
C MET A 107 3.04 -11.30 -0.20
N SER A 108 2.68 -12.59 -0.07
CA SER A 108 3.60 -13.64 0.35
C SER A 108 4.80 -13.78 -0.60
N ASP A 109 4.56 -13.69 -1.91
CA ASP A 109 5.59 -13.84 -2.94
C ASP A 109 6.51 -12.62 -2.95
N PHE A 110 5.92 -11.43 -2.78
CA PHE A 110 6.69 -10.19 -2.62
C PHE A 110 7.59 -10.25 -1.39
N ILE A 111 7.04 -10.57 -0.21
CA ILE A 111 7.79 -10.59 1.05
C ILE A 111 8.88 -11.66 1.04
N SER A 112 8.58 -12.87 0.54
CA SER A 112 9.58 -13.93 0.42
C SER A 112 10.72 -13.55 -0.52
N THR A 113 10.41 -12.93 -1.67
CA THR A 113 11.40 -12.41 -2.61
C THR A 113 12.24 -11.30 -1.98
N PHE A 114 11.61 -10.34 -1.30
CA PHE A 114 12.29 -9.26 -0.58
C PHE A 114 13.26 -9.79 0.48
N LEU A 115 12.80 -10.72 1.32
CA LEU A 115 13.61 -11.34 2.38
C LEU A 115 14.78 -12.14 1.81
N SER A 116 14.56 -12.87 0.72
CA SER A 116 15.62 -13.60 0.01
C SER A 116 16.68 -12.64 -0.52
N LEU A 117 16.27 -11.54 -1.15
CA LEU A 117 17.19 -10.54 -1.67
C LEU A 117 17.95 -9.82 -0.55
N CYS A 118 17.31 -9.50 0.57
CA CYS A 118 18.00 -8.94 1.75
C CYS A 118 19.08 -9.88 2.27
N ARG A 119 18.80 -11.19 2.34
CA ARG A 119 19.79 -12.19 2.76
C ARG A 119 20.96 -12.26 1.79
N SER A 120 20.69 -12.39 0.49
CA SER A 120 21.72 -12.51 -0.56
C SER A 120 22.55 -11.25 -0.72
N ALA A 121 21.98 -10.07 -0.45
CA ALA A 121 22.66 -8.78 -0.46
C ALA A 121 23.33 -8.43 0.89
N SER A 122 23.31 -9.34 1.86
CA SER A 122 23.83 -9.13 3.23
C SER A 122 23.24 -7.91 3.98
N VAL A 123 22.02 -7.48 3.64
CA VAL A 123 21.32 -6.37 4.29
C VAL A 123 20.73 -6.84 5.62
N ARG A 124 21.50 -6.66 6.70
CA ARG A 124 21.14 -7.06 8.07
C ARG A 124 20.67 -5.90 8.95
N ASN A 125 20.96 -4.66 8.57
CA ASN A 125 20.58 -3.49 9.34
C ASN A 125 19.06 -3.25 9.20
N LEU A 126 18.37 -3.12 10.34
CA LEU A 126 16.93 -2.94 10.37
C LEU A 126 16.46 -1.67 9.64
N GLU A 127 17.17 -0.56 9.78
CA GLU A 127 16.83 0.71 9.12
C GLU A 127 17.06 0.65 7.61
N GLU A 128 18.09 -0.08 7.16
CA GLU A 128 18.28 -0.35 5.73
C GLU A 128 17.13 -1.20 5.17
N GLN A 129 16.72 -2.25 5.90
CA GLN A 129 15.58 -3.09 5.49
C GLN A 129 14.29 -2.28 5.41
N LYS A 130 13.99 -1.45 6.43
CA LYS A 130 12.86 -0.51 6.41
C LYS A 130 12.91 0.41 5.20
N SER A 131 14.07 1.00 4.92
CA SER A 131 14.27 1.90 3.77
C SER A 131 14.03 1.19 2.43
N TYR A 132 14.57 -0.02 2.22
CA TYR A 132 14.32 -0.77 1.00
C TYR A 132 12.85 -1.17 0.83
N LEU A 133 12.19 -1.58 1.92
CA LEU A 133 10.77 -1.94 1.90
C LEU A 133 9.87 -0.72 1.61
N LEU A 134 10.22 0.47 2.11
CA LEU A 134 9.50 1.70 1.79
C LEU A 134 9.71 2.12 0.33
N ASN A 135 10.94 1.97 -0.18
CA ASN A 135 11.31 2.33 -1.55
C ASN A 135 10.74 1.35 -2.60
N SER A 136 10.26 0.18 -2.20
CA SER A 136 9.55 -0.72 -3.10
C SER A 136 8.12 -0.26 -3.41
N LEU A 137 7.59 0.71 -2.68
CA LEU A 137 6.25 1.26 -2.90
C LEU A 137 6.27 2.44 -3.88
N HIS A 138 5.25 2.52 -4.72
CA HIS A 138 5.06 3.63 -5.66
C HIS A 138 4.32 4.84 -5.06
N ASP A 139 3.47 4.62 -4.05
CA ASP A 139 2.61 5.66 -3.48
C ASP A 139 3.31 6.34 -2.30
N ASP A 140 3.61 7.64 -2.46
CA ASP A 140 4.29 8.46 -1.46
C ASP A 140 3.46 8.61 -0.17
N ASN A 141 2.12 8.57 -0.26
CA ASN A 141 1.25 8.61 0.93
C ASN A 141 1.46 7.38 1.80
N ILE A 142 1.34 6.19 1.19
CA ILE A 142 1.52 4.92 1.91
C ILE A 142 2.92 4.88 2.50
N ARG A 143 3.93 5.33 1.72
CA ARG A 143 5.31 5.38 2.18
C ARG A 143 5.47 6.27 3.40
N ASN A 144 4.84 7.45 3.43
CA ASN A 144 4.91 8.38 4.56
C ASN A 144 4.19 7.85 5.82
N VAL A 145 3.02 7.23 5.65
CA VAL A 145 2.28 6.58 6.74
C VAL A 145 3.10 5.44 7.34
N LEU A 146 3.63 4.55 6.50
CA LEU A 146 4.47 3.45 6.94
C LEU A 146 5.76 3.93 7.58
N SER A 147 6.44 4.92 6.99
CA SER A 147 7.65 5.53 7.54
C SER A 147 7.41 6.04 8.96
N THR A 148 6.29 6.73 9.18
CA THR A 148 5.90 7.21 10.52
C THR A 148 5.66 6.04 11.49
N LYS A 149 4.97 4.99 11.06
CA LYS A 149 4.70 3.81 11.91
C LYS A 149 5.96 2.97 12.18
N PHE A 150 6.95 2.98 11.28
CA PHE A 150 8.20 2.21 11.43
C PHE A 150 9.20 2.84 12.41
N ARG A 151 9.05 4.13 12.76
CA ARG A 151 10.01 4.88 13.60
C ARG A 151 10.35 4.21 14.94
N ASN A 152 9.38 3.57 15.57
CA ASN A 152 9.51 2.98 16.92
C ASN A 152 9.40 1.46 16.90
N VAL A 153 9.76 0.82 15.78
CA VAL A 153 9.68 -0.63 15.61
C VAL A 153 11.08 -1.21 15.60
N ASP A 154 11.40 -2.04 16.58
CA ASP A 154 12.75 -2.60 16.77
C ASP A 154 12.91 -4.01 16.20
N GLU A 155 11.82 -4.61 15.71
CA GLU A 155 11.78 -5.96 15.18
C GLU A 155 11.19 -5.99 13.77
N PHE A 156 11.89 -6.64 12.83
CA PHE A 156 11.47 -6.66 11.43
C PHE A 156 10.15 -7.42 11.20
N ASP A 157 9.84 -8.44 12.00
CA ASP A 157 8.57 -9.17 11.92
C ASP A 157 7.37 -8.25 12.15
N TRP A 158 7.51 -7.28 13.06
CA TRP A 158 6.50 -6.25 13.28
C TRP A 158 6.43 -5.24 12.12
N VAL A 159 7.56 -4.90 11.50
CA VAL A 159 7.58 -4.08 10.27
C VAL A 159 6.74 -4.74 9.18
N ILE A 160 6.91 -6.06 8.96
CA ILE A 160 6.12 -6.80 7.96
C ILE A 160 4.63 -6.83 8.31
N LYS A 161 4.26 -7.06 9.58
CA LYS A 161 2.85 -7.03 10.01
C LYS A 161 2.20 -5.66 9.79
N ILE A 162 2.91 -4.58 10.11
CA ILE A 162 2.42 -3.20 9.89
C ILE A 162 2.29 -2.92 8.39
N PHE A 163 3.28 -3.31 7.60
CA PHE A 163 3.27 -3.21 6.15
C PHE A 163 2.04 -3.92 5.54
N GLN A 164 1.81 -5.17 5.94
CA GLN A 164 0.67 -5.97 5.51
C GLN A 164 -0.66 -5.34 5.89
N GLY A 165 -0.82 -4.96 7.16
CA GLY A 165 -2.05 -4.37 7.67
C GLY A 165 -2.42 -3.08 6.91
N ILE A 166 -1.45 -2.16 6.79
CA ILE A 166 -1.69 -0.91 6.06
C ILE A 166 -2.01 -1.18 4.60
N LEU A 167 -1.32 -2.10 3.91
CA LEU A 167 -1.58 -2.34 2.49
C LEU A 167 -2.92 -3.01 2.22
N TYR A 168 -3.45 -3.84 3.12
CA TYR A 168 -4.80 -4.39 2.98
C TYR A 168 -5.87 -3.39 3.34
N GLU A 169 -5.63 -2.55 4.35
CA GLU A 169 -6.55 -1.50 4.75
C GLU A 169 -6.58 -0.34 3.75
N TYR A 170 -5.45 -0.01 3.12
CA TYR A 170 -5.33 1.20 2.29
C TYR A 170 -6.37 1.28 1.17
N PRO A 171 -6.62 0.23 0.36
CA PRO A 171 -7.68 0.24 -0.65
C PRO A 171 -9.08 0.48 -0.09
N LEU A 172 -9.36 0.05 1.14
CA LEU A 172 -10.66 0.22 1.83
C LEU A 172 -10.86 1.67 2.28
N HIS A 173 -9.77 2.41 2.51
CA HIS A 173 -9.82 3.79 2.92
C HIS A 173 -9.81 4.76 1.74
N GLN A 174 -9.55 4.32 0.50
CA GLN A 174 -9.54 5.22 -0.66
C GLN A 174 -10.95 5.63 -1.09
N ILE A 175 -11.13 6.93 -1.29
CA ILE A 175 -12.29 7.46 -2.00
C ILE A 175 -12.11 7.21 -3.50
N ARG A 176 -13.13 6.61 -4.13
CA ARG A 176 -13.13 6.23 -5.54
C ARG A 176 -14.28 6.92 -6.26
N TYR A 177 -14.17 7.07 -7.58
CA TYR A 177 -15.33 7.45 -8.38
C TYR A 177 -16.43 6.40 -8.21
N GLY A 178 -17.65 6.84 -7.90
CA GLY A 178 -18.78 6.01 -7.51
C GLY A 178 -18.93 5.77 -6.01
N SER A 179 -17.93 6.12 -5.17
CA SER A 179 -18.03 5.99 -3.71
C SER A 179 -19.19 6.82 -3.17
N ARG A 180 -19.97 6.21 -2.28
CA ARG A 180 -20.97 6.90 -1.44
C ARG A 180 -20.26 7.42 -0.20
N ILE A 181 -20.25 8.72 -0.02
CA ILE A 181 -19.55 9.40 1.06
C ILE A 181 -20.48 10.36 1.80
N THR A 182 -20.11 10.72 3.01
CA THR A 182 -20.61 11.92 3.69
C THR A 182 -19.46 12.91 3.83
N ILE A 183 -19.75 14.19 3.66
CA ILE A 183 -18.75 15.27 3.77
C ILE A 183 -19.04 16.00 5.08
N LYS A 184 -18.09 15.97 6.01
CA LYS A 184 -18.24 16.54 7.35
C LYS A 184 -17.34 17.74 7.53
N HIS A 185 -17.92 18.81 8.06
CA HIS A 185 -17.18 20.01 8.41
C HIS A 185 -16.33 19.76 9.64
N CYS A 186 -15.04 20.10 9.57
CA CYS A 186 -14.08 19.77 10.63
C CYS A 186 -14.38 20.49 11.95
N VAL A 187 -14.75 21.78 11.90
CA VAL A 187 -14.95 22.59 13.11
C VAL A 187 -16.23 22.20 13.85
N THR A 188 -17.31 22.01 13.10
CA THR A 188 -18.66 21.93 13.69
C THR A 188 -19.14 20.49 13.77
N GLY A 189 -18.47 19.58 13.08
CA GLY A 189 -18.82 18.18 13.01
C GLY A 189 -20.16 17.90 12.32
N GLN A 190 -20.74 18.91 11.67
CA GLN A 190 -21.97 18.80 10.91
C GLN A 190 -21.69 18.32 9.48
N TYR A 191 -22.67 17.65 8.89
CA TYR A 191 -22.54 17.08 7.56
C TYR A 191 -23.14 18.00 6.50
N LEU A 192 -22.47 18.10 5.35
CA LEU A 192 -23.02 18.74 4.16
C LEU A 192 -24.27 17.98 3.72
N SER A 193 -25.41 18.69 3.70
CA SER A 193 -26.72 18.13 3.43
C SER A 193 -27.38 18.86 2.27
N HIS A 194 -28.04 18.10 1.41
CA HIS A 194 -29.00 18.66 0.46
C HIS A 194 -30.33 19.02 1.14
N GLY A 195 -30.60 18.43 2.31
CA GLY A 195 -31.83 18.69 3.04
C GLY A 195 -33.12 18.36 2.28
N GLU A 196 -34.23 18.90 2.77
CA GLU A 196 -35.46 19.04 1.98
C GLU A 196 -35.28 20.13 0.90
N HIS A 197 -35.92 19.93 -0.25
CA HIS A 197 -35.86 20.87 -1.36
C HIS A 197 -36.39 22.26 -0.95
N LYS A 198 -35.47 23.20 -0.69
CA LYS A 198 -35.73 24.61 -0.43
C LYS A 198 -35.20 25.41 -1.63
N PRO A 199 -36.05 25.81 -2.59
CA PRO A 199 -35.59 26.47 -3.80
C PRO A 199 -34.96 27.82 -3.48
N ILE A 200 -33.89 28.18 -4.20
CA ILE A 200 -33.17 29.46 -3.98
C ILE A 200 -34.11 30.65 -4.21
N GLU A 201 -34.97 30.53 -5.22
CA GLU A 201 -36.04 31.47 -5.56
C GLU A 201 -37.33 30.70 -5.86
N PRO A 202 -38.53 31.30 -5.67
CA PRO A 202 -39.79 30.64 -5.99
C PRO A 202 -39.83 30.12 -7.44
N GLY A 203 -39.93 28.79 -7.60
CA GLY A 203 -39.95 28.13 -8.91
C GLY A 203 -38.58 27.67 -9.45
N SER A 204 -37.48 27.95 -8.74
CA SER A 204 -36.17 27.39 -9.08
C SER A 204 -36.12 25.88 -8.84
N GLN A 205 -35.42 25.16 -9.72
CA GLN A 205 -35.11 23.74 -9.56
C GLN A 205 -33.88 23.51 -8.67
N SER A 206 -33.15 24.59 -8.35
CA SER A 206 -31.94 24.57 -7.55
C SER A 206 -32.27 24.79 -6.08
N SER A 207 -31.79 23.88 -5.24
CA SER A 207 -31.97 23.93 -3.78
C SER A 207 -30.71 24.41 -3.08
N ARG A 208 -30.90 25.17 -2.00
CA ARG A 208 -29.79 25.55 -1.12
C ARG A 208 -29.27 24.35 -0.36
N VAL A 209 -27.95 24.20 -0.34
CA VAL A 209 -27.25 23.23 0.53
C VAL A 209 -26.88 23.89 1.85
N TYR A 210 -26.80 23.08 2.90
CA TYR A 210 -26.46 23.55 4.23
C TYR A 210 -25.77 22.44 5.02
N CYS A 211 -25.13 22.80 6.13
CA CYS A 211 -24.62 21.83 7.09
C CYS A 211 -25.64 21.60 8.20
N ASN A 212 -26.00 20.35 8.45
CA ASN A 212 -26.93 19.98 9.53
C ASN A 212 -26.61 18.59 10.07
N GLY A 213 -26.98 18.38 11.32
CA GLY A 213 -26.98 17.08 11.99
C GLY A 213 -25.60 16.63 12.43
N CYS A 214 -25.55 15.93 13.56
CA CYS A 214 -24.31 15.31 14.08
C CYS A 214 -24.17 13.84 13.65
N LYS A 215 -25.13 13.31 12.88
CA LYS A 215 -25.13 11.94 12.37
C LYS A 215 -25.61 11.92 10.92
N PRO A 216 -24.95 11.18 10.02
CA PRO A 216 -25.33 11.13 8.63
C PRO A 216 -26.65 10.39 8.45
N LYS A 217 -27.60 10.99 7.72
CA LYS A 217 -28.83 10.36 7.23
C LYS A 217 -28.79 10.36 5.69
N GLU A 218 -29.90 9.99 5.06
CA GLU A 218 -29.97 9.89 3.59
C GLU A 218 -29.63 11.19 2.85
N ASN A 219 -29.93 12.35 3.44
CA ASN A 219 -29.75 13.66 2.80
C ASN A 219 -28.31 14.18 2.87
N GLU A 220 -27.46 13.55 3.68
CA GLU A 220 -26.04 13.87 3.86
C GLU A 220 -25.13 12.97 3.01
N VAL A 221 -25.72 12.04 2.25
CA VAL A 221 -24.98 11.11 1.39
C VAL A 221 -24.76 11.74 0.02
N TRP A 222 -23.50 11.79 -0.38
CA TRP A 222 -23.02 12.23 -1.67
C TRP A 222 -22.35 11.08 -2.41
N ILE A 223 -22.33 11.14 -3.73
CA ILE A 223 -21.67 10.18 -4.61
C ILE A 223 -20.60 10.95 -5.35
N VAL A 224 -19.37 10.48 -5.26
CA VAL A 224 -18.26 11.06 -6.01
C VAL A 224 -18.40 10.64 -7.47
N THR A 225 -18.59 11.58 -8.37
CA THR A 225 -18.82 11.31 -9.79
C THR A 225 -17.68 11.84 -10.65
N SER A 226 -17.58 11.30 -11.87
CA SER A 226 -16.66 11.82 -12.88
C SER A 226 -17.03 13.27 -13.20
N PRO A 227 -16.04 14.17 -13.40
CA PRO A 227 -16.34 15.52 -13.85
C PRO A 227 -16.89 15.49 -15.27
N TYR A 228 -17.65 16.52 -15.65
CA TYR A 228 -18.34 16.51 -16.95
C TYR A 228 -17.41 16.42 -18.17
N SER A 229 -16.16 16.88 -18.03
CA SER A 229 -15.16 16.90 -19.11
C SER A 229 -14.32 15.64 -19.22
N GLU A 230 -14.43 14.69 -18.29
CA GLU A 230 -13.61 13.47 -18.29
C GLU A 230 -14.47 12.23 -18.06
N ASN A 231 -14.07 11.10 -18.64
CA ASN A 231 -14.72 9.81 -18.40
C ASN A 231 -13.84 8.97 -17.46
N LYS A 232 -13.94 9.22 -16.16
CA LYS A 232 -13.34 8.37 -15.12
C LYS A 232 -14.24 7.17 -14.88
N SER A 233 -13.64 5.99 -14.76
CA SER A 233 -14.41 4.77 -14.55
C SER A 233 -14.78 4.63 -13.07
N PRO A 234 -16.00 4.18 -12.74
CA PRO A 234 -16.34 3.82 -11.37
C PRO A 234 -15.33 2.82 -10.80
N GLY A 235 -14.88 3.06 -9.57
CA GLY A 235 -13.84 2.27 -8.89
C GLY A 235 -12.42 2.84 -9.01
N ASP A 236 -12.18 3.77 -9.94
CA ASP A 236 -10.88 4.45 -10.03
C ASP A 236 -10.62 5.29 -8.77
N PRO A 237 -9.42 5.22 -8.16
CA PRO A 237 -9.07 6.07 -7.03
C PRO A 237 -9.08 7.55 -7.40
N VAL A 238 -9.64 8.39 -6.53
CA VAL A 238 -9.66 9.84 -6.71
C VAL A 238 -8.33 10.41 -6.23
N ARG A 239 -7.54 10.98 -7.13
CA ARG A 239 -6.28 11.64 -6.76
C ARG A 239 -6.53 13.04 -6.20
N PHE A 240 -5.66 13.52 -5.33
CA PHE A 240 -5.70 14.92 -4.94
C PHE A 240 -5.53 15.82 -6.16
N ASN A 241 -6.20 16.97 -6.13
CA ASN A 241 -6.24 17.96 -7.20
C ASN A 241 -6.86 17.47 -8.52
N SER A 242 -7.44 16.27 -8.54
CA SER A 242 -8.28 15.83 -9.64
C SER A 242 -9.65 16.49 -9.56
N ILE A 243 -10.26 16.71 -10.72
CA ILE A 243 -11.61 17.25 -10.79
C ILE A 243 -12.60 16.13 -10.48
N ILE A 244 -13.58 16.44 -9.65
CA ILE A 244 -14.67 15.56 -9.23
C ILE A 244 -16.01 16.27 -9.42
N GLY A 245 -17.05 15.47 -9.61
CA GLY A 245 -18.42 15.88 -9.34
C GLY A 245 -18.90 15.32 -8.00
N LEU A 246 -19.91 15.95 -7.41
CA LEU A 246 -20.60 15.46 -6.23
C LEU A 246 -22.10 15.41 -6.53
N SER A 247 -22.66 14.20 -6.56
CA SER A 247 -24.09 13.99 -6.81
C SER A 247 -24.77 13.55 -5.52
N HIS A 248 -25.86 14.20 -5.15
CA HIS A 248 -26.63 13.83 -3.98
C HIS A 248 -27.21 12.42 -4.13
N GLY A 249 -27.04 11.58 -3.12
CA GLY A 249 -27.31 10.14 -3.20
C GLY A 249 -28.76 9.79 -3.53
N LYS A 250 -29.72 10.60 -3.05
CA LYS A 250 -31.16 10.37 -3.23
C LYS A 250 -31.73 11.08 -4.46
N SER A 251 -31.56 12.40 -4.56
CA SER A 251 -32.14 13.19 -5.66
C SER A 251 -31.33 13.11 -6.95
N ARG A 252 -30.08 12.65 -6.90
CA ARG A 252 -29.10 12.67 -8.00
C ARG A 252 -28.75 14.07 -8.50
N ALA A 253 -29.22 15.12 -7.84
CA ALA A 253 -28.84 16.50 -8.11
C ALA A 253 -27.35 16.71 -7.83
N ASN A 254 -26.66 17.49 -8.66
CA ASN A 254 -25.24 17.78 -8.45
C ASN A 254 -25.07 18.98 -7.52
N LEU A 255 -23.99 18.96 -6.74
CA LEU A 255 -23.53 20.14 -6.03
C LEU A 255 -22.97 21.12 -7.06
N SER A 256 -23.60 22.30 -7.17
CA SER A 256 -23.22 23.35 -8.11
C SER A 256 -22.85 24.63 -7.39
N ALA A 257 -21.89 25.37 -7.95
CA ALA A 257 -21.49 26.70 -7.50
C ALA A 257 -22.38 27.83 -8.03
N SER A 258 -23.14 27.60 -9.10
CA SER A 258 -24.05 28.58 -9.67
C SER A 258 -25.29 27.91 -10.29
N ASP A 259 -26.33 28.70 -10.52
CA ASP A 259 -27.55 28.27 -11.24
C ASP A 259 -27.35 28.29 -12.77
N ASP A 260 -26.13 28.61 -13.23
CA ASP A 260 -25.80 28.59 -14.65
C ASP A 260 -25.80 27.15 -15.16
N ARG A 261 -26.47 26.94 -16.29
CA ARG A 261 -26.48 25.67 -17.01
C ARG A 261 -25.15 25.34 -17.71
N ASP A 262 -24.04 25.93 -17.26
CA ASP A 262 -22.71 25.50 -17.68
C ASP A 262 -22.37 24.23 -16.92
N ASP A 263 -22.10 23.16 -17.65
CA ASP A 263 -21.75 21.85 -17.10
C ASP A 263 -20.50 21.90 -16.20
N LYS A 264 -19.68 22.96 -16.30
CA LYS A 264 -18.52 23.19 -15.43
C LYS A 264 -18.87 23.74 -14.04
N SER A 265 -20.09 24.23 -13.81
CA SER A 265 -20.56 24.74 -12.51
C SER A 265 -20.58 23.67 -11.41
N CYS A 266 -20.62 22.40 -11.81
CA CYS A 266 -20.65 21.23 -10.92
C CYS A 266 -19.27 20.60 -10.70
N ASN A 267 -18.20 21.19 -11.23
CA ASN A 267 -16.86 20.64 -11.13
C ASN A 267 -16.11 21.21 -9.92
N TRP A 268 -15.65 20.31 -9.07
CA TRP A 268 -14.93 20.61 -7.83
C TRP A 268 -13.54 19.99 -7.87
N VAL A 269 -12.61 20.56 -7.11
CA VAL A 269 -11.28 20.02 -6.87
C VAL A 269 -11.19 19.64 -5.40
N ALA A 270 -10.93 18.36 -5.12
CA ALA A 270 -10.57 17.92 -3.79
C ALA A 270 -9.08 18.17 -3.56
N ARG A 271 -8.76 19.27 -2.88
CA ARG A 271 -7.39 19.62 -2.50
C ARG A 271 -7.09 19.11 -1.11
N ARG A 272 -5.87 18.65 -0.86
CA ARG A 272 -5.45 18.32 0.50
C ARG A 272 -5.23 19.59 1.30
N HIS A 273 -5.77 19.65 2.51
CA HIS A 273 -5.39 20.68 3.47
C HIS A 273 -4.02 20.34 4.09
N THR A 274 -3.07 21.26 4.02
CA THR A 274 -1.74 21.13 4.62
C THR A 274 -1.31 22.48 5.18
N THR A 275 -0.58 22.48 6.30
CA THR A 275 0.00 23.69 6.92
C THR A 275 1.43 23.96 6.45
N GLU A 276 2.03 23.06 5.66
CA GLU A 276 3.41 23.19 5.18
C GLU A 276 3.47 23.82 3.78
N SER A 277 4.15 24.96 3.69
CA SER A 277 4.35 25.69 2.43
C SER A 277 5.14 24.85 1.43
N GLY A 278 4.48 24.40 0.36
CA GLY A 278 5.07 23.60 -0.72
C GLY A 278 4.25 22.36 -1.12
N TYR A 279 3.40 21.86 -0.21
CA TYR A 279 2.54 20.69 -0.46
C TYR A 279 1.12 21.05 -0.95
N HIS A 280 0.77 22.34 -1.02
CA HIS A 280 -0.58 22.80 -1.38
C HIS A 280 -1.01 22.42 -2.82
N ASN A 281 -0.04 22.19 -3.70
CA ASN A 281 -0.23 21.79 -5.09
C ASN A 281 0.37 20.41 -5.38
N ASP A 282 0.66 19.63 -4.34
CA ASP A 282 1.17 18.29 -4.55
C ASP A 282 0.06 17.40 -5.12
N ASN A 283 0.27 16.95 -6.36
CA ASN A 283 -0.61 16.00 -7.03
C ASN A 283 -0.30 14.55 -6.63
N SER A 284 0.65 14.34 -5.72
CA SER A 284 0.97 13.03 -5.19
C SER A 284 -0.16 12.54 -4.28
N GLY A 285 -0.49 11.25 -4.44
CA GLY A 285 -1.41 10.56 -3.55
C GLY A 285 -2.88 10.53 -3.96
N VAL A 286 -3.62 9.69 -3.24
CA VAL A 286 -5.05 9.42 -3.40
C VAL A 286 -5.80 9.96 -2.20
N TRP A 287 -6.99 10.51 -2.43
CA TRP A 287 -7.91 10.93 -1.37
C TRP A 287 -8.41 9.72 -0.60
N ALA A 288 -8.15 9.67 0.70
CA ALA A 288 -8.59 8.63 1.62
C ALA A 288 -9.50 9.16 2.73
N ILE A 289 -10.22 8.25 3.39
CA ILE A 289 -11.02 8.53 4.59
C ILE A 289 -10.12 9.14 5.66
N GLY A 290 -10.61 10.20 6.30
CA GLY A 290 -9.90 10.91 7.35
C GLY A 290 -8.91 11.97 6.85
N ASP A 291 -8.65 12.05 5.53
CA ASP A 291 -7.93 13.19 4.97
C ASP A 291 -8.78 14.46 5.12
N ILE A 292 -8.12 15.53 5.59
CA ILE A 292 -8.71 16.86 5.60
C ILE A 292 -8.50 17.48 4.22
N ILE A 293 -9.59 17.92 3.62
CA ILE A 293 -9.65 18.48 2.29
C ILE A 293 -10.27 19.87 2.27
N ILE A 294 -9.98 20.57 1.17
CA ILE A 294 -10.65 21.79 0.76
C ILE A 294 -11.35 21.45 -0.56
N LEU A 295 -12.64 21.72 -0.64
CA LEU A 295 -13.42 21.58 -1.87
C LEU A 295 -13.44 22.92 -2.59
N GLU A 296 -12.64 23.05 -3.65
CA GLU A 296 -12.51 24.28 -4.43
C GLU A 296 -13.31 24.16 -5.73
N HIS A 297 -14.14 25.13 -6.05
CA HIS A 297 -14.85 25.15 -7.32
C HIS A 297 -13.90 25.54 -8.47
N VAL A 298 -13.93 24.76 -9.56
CA VAL A 298 -12.92 24.85 -10.64
C VAL A 298 -12.87 26.23 -11.30
N ASN A 299 -14.03 26.85 -11.58
CA ASN A 299 -14.08 28.05 -12.41
C ASN A 299 -13.76 29.33 -11.63
N ASN A 300 -14.37 29.52 -10.45
CA ASN A 300 -14.19 30.74 -9.66
C ASN A 300 -13.06 30.64 -8.62
N ARG A 301 -12.46 29.44 -8.44
CA ARG A 301 -11.37 29.18 -7.49
C ARG A 301 -11.72 29.46 -6.04
N LEU A 302 -13.01 29.48 -5.71
CA LEU A 302 -13.48 29.71 -4.36
C LEU A 302 -13.71 28.37 -3.63
N PRO A 303 -13.27 28.25 -2.38
CA PRO A 303 -13.49 27.06 -1.58
C PRO A 303 -14.87 27.07 -0.93
N LEU A 304 -15.37 25.86 -0.65
CA LEU A 304 -16.56 25.66 0.15
C LEU A 304 -16.30 26.11 1.59
N TYR A 305 -17.18 26.95 2.11
CA TYR A 305 -17.05 27.64 3.39
C TYR A 305 -18.34 27.51 4.19
N THR A 306 -18.24 27.36 5.52
CA THR A 306 -19.41 27.43 6.41
C THR A 306 -19.47 28.75 7.15
N ARG A 307 -20.64 29.39 7.16
CA ARG A 307 -20.91 30.57 7.97
C ARG A 307 -21.61 30.21 9.29
N VAL A 308 -21.74 31.21 10.15
CA VAL A 308 -22.35 31.09 11.49
C VAL A 308 -23.72 30.42 11.41
N GLN A 309 -24.01 29.61 12.41
CA GLN A 309 -25.24 28.84 12.55
C GLN A 309 -26.47 29.76 12.59
N ASP A 310 -27.51 29.40 11.83
CA ASP A 310 -28.81 30.05 11.85
C ASP A 310 -29.64 29.67 13.10
N TYR A 311 -30.80 30.32 13.25
CA TYR A 311 -31.71 30.05 14.37
C TYR A 311 -32.30 28.62 14.38
N GLU A 312 -32.28 27.92 13.24
CA GLU A 312 -32.74 26.53 13.10
C GLU A 312 -31.63 25.51 13.39
N GLY A 313 -30.40 25.98 13.68
CA GLY A 313 -29.26 25.13 13.93
C GLY A 313 -28.54 24.66 12.65
N ASN A 314 -28.92 25.16 11.47
CA ASN A 314 -28.23 24.88 10.22
C ASN A 314 -27.06 25.84 10.03
N GLN A 315 -26.00 25.37 9.40
CA GLN A 315 -24.90 26.23 8.98
C GLN A 315 -25.01 26.50 7.49
N GLU A 316 -25.02 27.78 7.13
CA GLU A 316 -25.05 28.20 5.74
C GLU A 316 -23.72 27.79 5.07
N VAL A 317 -23.84 27.19 3.88
CA VAL A 317 -22.69 26.79 3.07
C VAL A 317 -22.59 27.75 1.89
N VAL A 318 -21.44 28.39 1.74
CA VAL A 318 -21.17 29.41 0.73
C VAL A 318 -19.82 29.16 0.05
N LEU A 319 -19.53 29.94 -0.99
CA LEU A 319 -18.23 29.98 -1.66
C LEU A 319 -17.47 31.23 -1.22
N GLU A 320 -16.55 31.07 -0.28
CA GLU A 320 -15.83 32.18 0.36
C GLU A 320 -14.53 31.67 1.01
N GLY A 321 -13.64 32.61 1.34
CA GLY A 321 -12.40 32.32 2.04
C GLY A 321 -11.22 32.06 1.10
N ASP A 322 -10.05 31.90 1.70
CA ASP A 322 -8.78 31.68 1.01
C ASP A 322 -8.38 30.19 0.96
N GLY A 323 -9.18 29.32 1.59
CA GLY A 323 -8.94 27.87 1.68
C GLY A 323 -8.02 27.45 2.82
N PHE A 324 -7.54 28.39 3.63
CA PHE A 324 -6.68 28.12 4.78
C PHE A 324 -7.43 28.26 6.12
N GLU A 325 -8.61 28.85 6.11
CA GLU A 325 -9.45 28.99 7.30
C GLU A 325 -10.00 27.63 7.80
N GLU A 326 -10.22 27.54 9.12
CA GLU A 326 -10.85 26.37 9.74
C GLU A 326 -12.22 26.04 9.13
N ASN A 327 -12.96 27.08 8.72
CA ASN A 327 -14.29 26.95 8.12
C ASN A 327 -14.28 26.41 6.67
N ASN A 328 -13.11 26.26 6.06
CA ASN A 328 -12.92 25.62 4.75
C ASN A 328 -12.54 24.14 4.85
N LYS A 329 -12.38 23.59 6.06
CA LYS A 329 -11.85 22.24 6.27
C LYS A 329 -12.98 21.22 6.34
N TRP A 330 -12.86 20.21 5.48
CA TRP A 330 -13.82 19.12 5.37
C TRP A 330 -13.10 17.79 5.42
N TYR A 331 -13.77 16.72 5.82
CA TYR A 331 -13.27 15.37 5.61
C TYR A 331 -14.42 14.44 5.17
N ALA A 332 -14.07 13.37 4.45
CA ALA A 332 -15.05 12.41 3.97
C ALA A 332 -15.05 11.12 4.80
N GLU A 333 -16.23 10.54 4.95
CA GLU A 333 -16.48 9.22 5.52
C GLU A 333 -17.21 8.37 4.48
N ILE A 334 -16.84 7.10 4.28
CA ILE A 334 -17.55 6.19 3.35
C ILE A 334 -18.83 5.67 4.04
N VAL A 335 -19.94 5.65 3.30
CA VAL A 335 -21.23 5.15 3.78
C VAL A 335 -21.47 3.72 3.31
N GLY A 336 -21.58 2.78 4.27
CA GLY A 336 -22.02 1.40 4.04
C GLY A 336 -20.91 0.44 3.60
N GLN A 337 -19.86 0.31 4.41
CA GLN A 337 -18.96 -0.85 4.37
C GLN A 337 -19.54 -2.02 5.16
#